data_AF-A0A966XVM6-F1
#
_entry.id   AF-A0A966XVM6-F1
#
_cell.length_a   1.000
_cell.length_b   1.000
_cell.length_c   1.000
_cell.angle_alpha   90.00
_cell.angle_beta   90.00
_cell.angle_gamma   90.00
#
_symmetry.space_group_name_H-M   'P 1'
#
loop_
_entity.id
_entity.type
_entity.pdbx_description
1 polymer ?
#
loop_
_entity_poly.entity_id
_entity_poly.type
_entity_poly.pdbx_seq_one_letter_code
_entity_poly.pdbx_strand_id
1 'polypeptide(L)' 'MPNIKIDNQDYDADSLSADAKSQLQMLQFVDAELQRLGASTAVLQTARAAYAAALRAALAPPQTDTIKLS' A
#
# COMPACT_ATOMS: atom_id res chain seq x y z
N MET A 1 25.67 13.35 17.30
CA MET A 1 24.36 13.28 17.98
C MET A 1 23.34 12.99 16.89
N PRO A 2 22.57 11.91 16.97
CA PRO A 2 21.61 11.57 15.91
C PRO A 2 20.46 12.59 15.94
N ASN A 3 20.39 13.44 14.91
CA ASN A 3 19.27 14.37 14.76
C ASN A 3 18.09 13.59 14.16
N ILE A 4 16.95 13.62 14.85
CA ILE A 4 15.70 13.04 14.39
C ILE A 4 14.83 14.18 13.88
N LYS A 5 14.42 14.13 12.62
CA LYS A 5 13.45 15.07 12.07
C LYS A 5 12.04 14.65 12.45
N ILE A 6 11.35 15.51 13.21
CA ILE A 6 9.93 15.37 13.54
C ILE A 6 9.26 16.66 13.07
N ASP A 7 8.19 16.57 12.27
CA ASP A 7 7.43 17.72 11.76
C ASP A 7 8.29 18.83 11.13
N ASN A 8 9.31 18.42 10.37
CA ASN A 8 10.23 19.31 9.66
C ASN A 8 11.18 20.13 10.58
N GLN A 9 11.21 19.84 11.88
CA GLN A 9 12.17 20.38 12.85
C GLN A 9 13.22 19.32 13.20
N ASP A 10 14.48 19.73 13.28
CA ASP A 10 15.58 18.86 13.71
C ASP A 10 15.61 18.82 15.25
N TYR A 11 15.32 17.66 15.82
CA TYR A 11 15.46 17.42 17.25
C TYR A 11 16.70 16.59 17.52
N ASP A 12 17.47 16.98 18.53
CA ASP A 12 18.53 16.13 19.04
C ASP A 12 17.90 14.95 19.78
N ALA A 13 18.20 13.71 19.35
CA ALA A 13 17.72 12.51 20.01
C ALA A 13 18.06 12.48 21.50
N ASP A 14 19.15 13.11 21.92
CA ASP A 14 19.56 13.15 23.32
C ASP A 14 18.79 14.20 24.14
N SER A 15 18.18 15.20 23.47
CA SER A 15 17.34 16.22 24.09
C SER A 15 15.88 15.80 24.29
N LEU A 16 15.44 14.72 23.64
CA LEU A 16 14.08 14.22 23.75
C LEU A 16 13.83 13.59 25.13
N SER A 17 12.67 13.89 25.71
CA SER A 17 12.22 13.23 26.94
C SER A 17 12.02 11.72 26.72
N ALA A 18 12.08 10.93 27.78
CA ALA A 18 11.82 9.49 27.72
C ALA A 18 10.43 9.17 27.14
N ASP A 19 9.44 10.01 27.45
CA ASP A 19 8.08 9.90 26.93
C ASP A 19 8.02 10.15 25.42
N ALA A 20 8.70 11.20 24.94
CA ALA A 20 8.77 11.53 23.52
C ALA A 20 9.46 10.42 22.71
N LYS A 21 10.53 9.84 23.25
CA LYS A 21 11.21 8.67 22.64
C LYS A 21 10.29 7.47 22.54
N SER A 22 9.51 7.18 23.59
CA SER A 22 8.55 6.08 23.58
C SER A 22 7.45 6.31 22.54
N GLN A 23 6.89 7.51 22.47
CA GLN A 23 5.87 7.87 21.49
C GLN A 23 6.41 7.78 20.06
N LEU A 24 7.63 8.24 19.81
CA LEU A 24 8.31 8.13 18.52
C LEU A 24 8.47 6.65 18.10
N GLN A 25 8.86 5.79 19.03
CA GLN A 25 9.00 4.35 18.77
C GLN A 25 7.64 3.71 18.42
N MET A 26 6.58 4.09 19.14
CA MET A 26 5.22 3.63 18.82
C MET A 26 4.77 4.13 17.45
N LEU A 27 5.08 5.38 17.09
CA LEU A 27 4.76 5.94 15.78
C LEU A 27 5.47 5.18 14.66
N GLN A 28 6.78 4.95 14.79
CA GLN A 28 7.55 4.18 13.81
C GLN A 28 7.02 2.76 13.63
N PHE A 29 6.58 2.13 14.74
CA PHE A 29 5.96 0.80 14.69
C PHE A 29 4.64 0.83 13.89
N VAL A 30 3.77 1.80 14.17
CA VAL A 30 2.49 1.95 13.46
C VAL A 30 2.73 2.26 11.98
N ASP A 31 3.69 3.12 11.66
CA ASP A 31 4.03 3.45 10.26
C ASP A 31 4.51 2.23 9.49
N ALA A 32 5.34 1.38 10.09
CA ALA A 32 5.79 0.14 9.47
C ALA A 32 4.63 -0.83 9.20
N GLU A 33 3.69 -0.95 10.14
CA GLU A 33 2.48 -1.77 9.93
C GLU A 33 1.57 -1.17 8.84
N LEU A 34 1.40 0.16 8.80
CA LEU A 34 0.64 0.82 7.74
C LEU A 34 1.26 0.57 6.36
N GLN A 35 2.58 0.65 6.23
CA GLN A 35 3.28 0.32 4.99
C GLN A 35 3.05 -1.14 4.57
N ARG A 36 3.12 -2.08 5.53
CA ARG A 36 2.85 -3.49 5.30
C ARG A 36 1.41 -3.76 4.86
N LEU A 37 0.44 -3.11 5.49
CA LEU A 37 -0.97 -3.17 5.09
C LEU A 37 -1.19 -2.58 3.69
N GLY A 38 -0.51 -1.48 3.37
CA GLY A 38 -0.53 -0.87 2.04
C GLY A 38 -0.03 -1.84 0.96
N ALA A 39 1.08 -2.54 1.22
CA ALA A 39 1.59 -3.56 0.31
C ALA A 39 0.59 -4.71 0.12
N SER A 40 -0.02 -5.19 1.20
CA SER A 40 -1.05 -6.23 1.14
C SER A 40 -2.27 -5.79 0.33
N THR A 41 -2.68 -4.53 0.51
CA THR A 41 -3.78 -3.91 -0.23
C THR A 41 -3.48 -3.86 -1.73
N ALA A 42 -2.26 -3.47 -2.12
CA ALA A 42 -1.86 -3.44 -3.53
C ALA A 42 -1.96 -4.83 -4.19
N VAL A 43 -1.49 -5.88 -3.50
CA VAL A 43 -1.62 -7.27 -3.97
C VAL A 43 -3.08 -7.65 -4.20
N LEU A 44 -3.95 -7.34 -3.24
CA LEU A 44 -5.38 -7.63 -3.34
C LEU A 44 -6.07 -6.84 -4.47
N GLN A 45 -5.66 -5.59 -4.71
CA GLN A 45 -6.15 -4.79 -5.83
C GLN A 45 -5.78 -5.42 -7.17
N THR A 46 -4.55 -5.92 -7.33
CA THR A 46 -4.13 -6.66 -8.53
C THR A 46 -4.97 -7.92 -8.72
N ALA A 47 -5.16 -8.72 -7.66
CA ALA A 47 -5.97 -9.93 -7.72
C ALA A 47 -7.43 -9.61 -8.12
N ARG A 48 -8.03 -8.58 -7.52
CA ARG A 48 -9.37 -8.10 -7.87
C ARG A 48 -9.46 -7.71 -9.35
N ALA A 49 -8.46 -7.02 -9.89
CA ALA A 49 -8.43 -6.63 -11.30
C ALA A 49 -8.37 -7.86 -12.22
N ALA A 50 -7.58 -8.86 -11.87
CA ALA A 50 -7.50 -10.13 -12.59
C ALA A 50 -8.85 -10.88 -12.58
N TYR A 51 -9.50 -10.98 -11.42
CA TYR A 51 -10.82 -11.61 -11.32
C TYR A 51 -11.90 -10.84 -12.09
N ALA A 52 -11.87 -9.52 -12.06
CA ALA A 52 -12.78 -8.70 -12.86
C ALA A 52 -12.56 -8.91 -14.37
N ALA A 53 -11.31 -9.06 -14.81
CA ALA A 53 -11.00 -9.37 -16.21
C ALA A 53 -11.50 -10.75 -16.61
N ALA A 54 -11.25 -11.77 -15.78
CA ALA A 54 -11.74 -13.13 -16.00
C ALA A 54 -13.27 -13.18 -16.06
N LEU A 55 -13.95 -12.47 -15.16
CA LEU A 55 -15.41 -12.38 -15.17
C LEU A 55 -15.92 -11.73 -16.45
N ARG A 56 -15.31 -10.63 -16.91
CA ARG A 56 -15.69 -10.01 -18.19
C ARG A 56 -15.50 -10.95 -19.37
N ALA A 57 -14.43 -11.74 -19.39
CA ALA A 57 -14.20 -12.73 -20.44
C ALA A 57 -15.25 -13.85 -20.42
N ALA A 58 -15.66 -14.31 -19.23
CA ALA A 58 -16.69 -15.34 -19.08
C ALA A 58 -18.10 -14.84 -19.42
N LEU A 59 -18.36 -13.54 -19.24
CA LEU A 59 -19.64 -12.90 -19.57
C LEU A 59 -19.70 -12.35 -20.99
N ALA A 60 -18.57 -12.31 -21.71
CA ALA A 60 -18.57 -11.92 -23.11
C ALA A 60 -19.40 -12.96 -23.89
N PRO A 61 -20.36 -12.54 -24.74
CA PRO A 61 -21.10 -13.47 -25.57
C PRO A 61 -20.11 -14.28 -26.42
N PRO A 62 -20.42 -15.55 -26.75
CA PRO A 62 -19.57 -16.35 -27.62
C PRO A 62 -19.29 -15.53 -28.86
N GLN A 63 -18.01 -15.30 -29.10
CA GLN A 63 -17.47 -14.54 -30.20
C GLN A 63 -18.26 -14.92 -31.45
N THR A 64 -19.16 -14.02 -31.88
CA THR A 64 -19.78 -14.16 -33.18
C THR A 64 -18.60 -14.01 -34.13
N ASP A 65 -18.02 -15.15 -34.49
CA ASP A 65 -17.17 -15.29 -35.65
C ASP A 65 -17.98 -14.67 -36.78
N THR A 66 -17.71 -13.39 -37.02
CA THR A 66 -18.04 -12.77 -38.29
C THR A 66 -17.05 -13.41 -39.24
N ILE A 67 -17.41 -14.63 -39.64
CA ILE A 67 -16.91 -15.31 -40.81
C ILE A 67 -17.05 -14.27 -41.91
N LYS A 68 -15.96 -13.58 -42.21
CA LYS A 68 -15.79 -12.89 -43.48
C LYS A 68 -15.65 -13.99 -44.54
N LEU A 69 -16.78 -14.58 -44.90
CA LEU A 69 -16.94 -15.37 -46.12
C LEU A 69 -17.58 -14.45 -47.14
N SER A 70 -16.74 -13.69 -47.84
CA SER A 70 -16.85 -13.27 -49.26
C SER A 70 -15.82 -12.18 -49.53
#